data_AF-A0A9Q7BI17-F1
#
_entry.id   AF-A0A9Q7BI17-F1
#
_cell.length_a   1.000
_cell.length_b   1.000
_cell.length_c   1.000
_cell.angle_alpha   90.00
_cell.angle_beta   90.00
_cell.angle_gamma   90.00
#
_symmetry.space_group_name_H-M   'P 1'
#
loop_
_entity.id
_entity.type
_entity.pdbx_description
1 polymer ?
#
loop_
_entity_poly.entity_id
_entity_poly.type
_entity_poly.pdbx_seq_one_letter_code
_entity_poly.pdbx_strand_id
1 'polypeptide(L)'
;MSAVLQGKIEILGEDSLHRQVEDLVNDHEPADGWRFEEIDRQLFESWCKMLVGFRVEIDSFDLTAKVSQDQASADRVGITTGLLGRSAFADKAMATIVDRFDGSAETLLNALSRAKLDGK
;
A
#
# COMPACT_ATOMS: atom_id res chain seq x y z
N MET A 1 7.70 -6.01 7.75
CA MET A 1 7.98 -6.30 6.32
C MET A 1 8.50 -5.04 5.69
N SER A 2 9.47 -5.13 4.79
CA SER A 2 10.03 -3.99 4.07
C SER A 2 10.24 -4.36 2.61
N ALA A 3 9.98 -3.41 1.72
CA ALA A 3 10.28 -3.54 0.29
C ALA A 3 11.28 -2.44 -0.09
N VAL A 4 12.32 -2.80 -0.83
CA VAL A 4 13.23 -1.86 -1.47
C VAL A 4 12.98 -1.95 -2.97
N LEU A 5 12.56 -0.84 -3.56
CA LEU A 5 12.27 -0.74 -5.00
C LEU A 5 13.46 -0.05 -5.68
N GLN A 6 13.93 -0.60 -6.80
CA GLN A 6 14.93 0.01 -7.65
C GLN A 6 14.32 0.26 -9.02
N GLY A 7 14.64 1.42 -9.59
CA GLY A 7 14.04 1.83 -10.84
C GLY A 7 14.53 3.18 -11.31
N LYS A 8 14.02 3.59 -12.47
CA LYS A 8 14.34 4.87 -13.09
C LYS A 8 13.28 5.90 -12.75
N ILE A 9 13.74 7.11 -12.44
CA ILE A 9 12.86 8.25 -12.17
C ILE A 9 12.67 9.01 -13.47
N GLU A 10 11.41 9.31 -13.78
CA GLU A 10 11.01 10.22 -14.84
C GLU A 10 10.16 11.33 -14.24
N ILE A 11 10.47 12.59 -14.58
CA ILE A 11 9.65 13.72 -14.17
C ILE A 11 8.37 13.72 -15.01
N LEU A 12 7.22 13.82 -14.35
CA LEU A 12 5.93 13.88 -15.03
C LEU A 12 5.76 15.22 -15.74
N GLY A 13 5.28 15.16 -16.97
CA GLY A 13 4.70 16.33 -17.64
C GLY A 13 3.39 16.76 -16.96
N GLU A 14 2.95 17.98 -17.28
CA GLU A 14 1.76 18.61 -16.68
C GLU A 14 0.50 17.74 -16.79
N ASP A 15 0.17 17.23 -17.98
CA ASP A 15 -1.00 16.36 -18.20
C ASP A 15 -0.93 15.05 -17.40
N SER A 16 0.27 14.54 -17.14
CA SER A 16 0.47 13.32 -16.35
C SER A 16 0.36 13.61 -14.86
N LEU A 17 0.84 14.77 -14.41
CA LEU A 17 0.67 15.23 -13.03
C LEU A 17 -0.82 15.48 -12.73
N HIS A 18 -1.57 16.06 -13.65
CA HIS A 18 -3.01 16.29 -13.49
C HIS A 18 -3.76 14.98 -13.27
N ARG A 19 -3.55 14.01 -14.18
CA ARG A 19 -4.14 12.68 -14.06
C ARG A 19 -3.73 11.98 -12.78
N GLN A 20 -2.47 12.11 -12.36
CA GLN A 20 -2.02 11.50 -11.10
C GLN A 20 -2.75 12.07 -9.87
N VAL A 21 -3.07 13.36 -9.85
CA VAL A 21 -3.86 13.96 -8.75
C VAL A 21 -5.31 13.50 -8.81
N GLU A 22 -5.91 13.47 -10.00
CA GLU A 22 -7.26 12.93 -10.20
C GLU A 22 -7.36 11.46 -9.74
N ASP A 23 -6.41 10.62 -10.13
CA ASP A 23 -6.33 9.22 -9.71
C ASP A 23 -6.22 9.10 -8.18
N LEU A 24 -5.40 9.94 -7.53
CA LEU A 24 -5.26 9.93 -6.06
C LEU A 24 -6.58 10.25 -5.36
N VAL A 25 -7.35 11.20 -5.90
CA VAL A 25 -8.65 11.59 -5.36
C VAL A 25 -9.65 10.45 -5.53
N ASN A 26 -9.72 9.88 -6.73
CA ASN A 26 -10.62 8.76 -7.02
C ASN A 26 -10.33 7.51 -6.18
N ASP A 27 -9.06 7.24 -5.86
CA ASP A 27 -8.65 6.06 -5.11
C ASP A 27 -8.84 6.20 -3.58
N HIS A 28 -8.83 7.42 -3.04
CA HIS A 28 -8.76 7.66 -1.59
C HIS A 28 -9.94 8.44 -1.00
N GLU A 29 -10.72 9.14 -1.81
CA GLU A 29 -11.94 9.79 -1.33
C GLU A 29 -13.10 8.77 -1.24
N PRO A 30 -13.87 8.76 -0.16
CA PRO A 30 -15.03 7.89 -0.03
C PRO A 30 -16.14 8.26 -1.04
N ALA A 31 -17.17 7.43 -1.16
CA ALA A 31 -18.28 7.61 -2.11
C ALA A 31 -19.11 8.89 -1.90
N ASP A 32 -19.03 9.49 -0.71
CA ASP A 32 -19.61 10.79 -0.34
C ASP A 32 -18.54 11.88 -0.09
N GLY A 33 -17.26 11.56 -0.35
CA GLY A 33 -16.13 12.47 -0.23
C GLY A 33 -16.02 13.45 -1.38
N TRP A 34 -14.91 14.20 -1.37
CA TRP A 34 -14.63 15.24 -2.35
C TRP A 34 -14.38 14.64 -3.74
N ARG A 35 -14.74 15.36 -4.79
CA ARG A 35 -14.55 14.97 -6.19
C ARG A 35 -13.61 15.91 -6.91
N PHE A 36 -12.83 15.34 -7.82
CA PHE A 36 -11.82 16.10 -8.54
C PHE A 36 -12.43 17.29 -9.31
N GLU A 37 -13.64 17.12 -9.85
CA GLU A 37 -14.36 18.16 -10.59
C GLU A 37 -14.82 19.34 -9.71
N GLU A 38 -14.81 19.19 -8.39
CA GLU A 38 -15.16 20.25 -7.43
C GLU A 38 -13.99 21.22 -7.20
N ILE A 39 -12.80 20.95 -7.74
CA ILE A 39 -11.67 21.88 -7.62
C ILE A 39 -11.85 23.12 -8.49
N ASP A 40 -11.54 24.28 -7.93
CA ASP A 40 -11.36 25.47 -8.78
C ASP A 40 -10.15 25.24 -9.70
N ARG A 41 -10.40 25.31 -11.01
CA ARG A 41 -9.39 25.00 -12.03
C ARG A 41 -8.19 25.94 -11.96
N GLN A 42 -8.41 27.23 -11.72
CA GLN A 42 -7.31 28.21 -11.68
C GLN A 42 -6.41 27.99 -10.46
N LEU A 43 -7.01 27.65 -9.33
CA LEU A 43 -6.30 27.26 -8.11
C LEU A 43 -5.51 25.97 -8.33
N PHE A 44 -6.12 24.96 -8.94
CA PHE A 44 -5.47 23.69 -9.24
C PHE A 44 -4.25 23.84 -10.14
N GLU A 45 -4.38 24.57 -11.25
CA GLU A 45 -3.27 24.86 -12.17
C GLU A 45 -2.13 25.60 -11.44
N SER A 46 -2.45 26.47 -10.48
CA SER A 46 -1.45 27.16 -9.66
C SER A 46 -0.72 26.22 -8.71
N TRP A 47 -1.42 25.23 -8.14
CA TRP A 47 -0.81 24.19 -7.30
C TRP A 47 0.08 23.25 -8.11
N CYS A 48 -0.36 22.81 -9.28
CA CYS A 48 0.46 21.95 -10.15
C CYS A 48 1.79 22.58 -10.53
N LYS A 49 1.83 23.91 -10.73
CA LYS A 49 3.08 24.65 -10.97
C LYS A 49 4.07 24.64 -9.80
N MET A 50 3.61 24.35 -8.59
CA MET A 50 4.45 24.23 -7.40
C MET A 50 4.89 22.79 -7.12
N LEU A 51 4.32 21.81 -7.82
CA LEU A 51 4.61 20.39 -7.62
C LEU A 51 5.56 19.88 -8.69
N VAL A 52 6.44 18.96 -8.28
CA VAL A 52 7.24 18.15 -9.20
C VAL A 52 6.80 16.72 -9.05
N GLY A 53 5.90 16.29 -9.93
CA GLY A 53 5.50 14.89 -10.03
C GLY A 53 6.62 14.06 -10.63
N PHE A 54 6.79 12.84 -10.14
CA PHE A 54 7.70 11.88 -10.74
C PHE A 54 7.06 10.50 -10.77
N ARG A 55 7.47 9.71 -11.76
CA ARG A 55 7.14 8.30 -11.88
C ARG A 55 8.41 7.49 -11.71
N VAL A 56 8.30 6.38 -10.98
CA VAL A 56 9.38 5.38 -10.89
C VAL A 56 8.99 4.20 -11.76
N GLU A 57 9.73 3.95 -12.83
CA GLU A 57 9.66 2.69 -13.56
C GLU A 57 10.46 1.65 -12.78
N ILE A 58 9.76 0.73 -12.11
CA ILE A 58 10.37 -0.28 -11.24
C ILE A 58 11.04 -1.34 -12.11
N ASP A 59 12.36 -1.42 -12.05
CA ASP A 59 13.17 -2.44 -12.74
C ASP A 59 13.26 -3.72 -11.89
N SER A 60 13.43 -3.56 -10.57
CA SER A 60 13.54 -4.67 -9.63
C SER A 60 13.06 -4.27 -8.24
N PHE A 61 12.82 -5.26 -7.39
CA PHE A 61 12.56 -5.02 -5.98
C PHE A 61 13.02 -6.19 -5.12
N ASP A 62 13.43 -5.86 -3.89
CA ASP A 62 13.74 -6.82 -2.85
C ASP A 62 12.71 -6.70 -1.74
N LEU A 63 12.05 -7.82 -1.42
CA LEU A 63 11.07 -7.90 -0.36
C LEU A 63 11.63 -8.72 0.81
N THR A 64 11.68 -8.13 2.00
CA THR A 64 12.08 -8.82 3.22
C THR A 64 10.89 -8.97 4.16
N ALA A 65 10.54 -10.22 4.48
CA ALA A 65 9.50 -10.58 5.42
C ALA A 65 10.06 -11.43 6.57
N LYS A 66 9.93 -10.93 7.80
CA LYS A 66 10.14 -11.69 9.02
C LYS A 66 8.83 -11.73 9.77
N VAL A 67 8.20 -12.90 9.82
CA VAL A 67 6.82 -13.08 10.29
C VAL A 67 6.69 -14.37 11.11
N SER A 68 7.72 -14.68 11.89
CA SER A 68 7.75 -15.86 12.77
C SER A 68 7.57 -17.20 12.03
N GLN A 69 8.04 -17.26 10.78
CA GLN A 69 7.94 -18.46 9.93
C GLN A 69 8.65 -19.69 10.52
N ASP A 70 9.68 -19.48 11.33
CA ASP A 70 10.49 -20.54 11.95
C ASP A 70 9.95 -20.98 13.33
N GLN A 71 8.85 -20.39 13.81
CA GLN A 71 8.22 -20.77 15.08
C GLN A 71 7.37 -22.04 14.92
N ALA A 72 7.23 -22.80 16.00
CA ALA A 72 6.33 -23.95 16.00
C ALA A 72 4.89 -23.50 15.73
N SER A 73 4.10 -24.36 15.06
CA SER A 73 2.72 -24.06 14.70
C SER A 73 1.85 -23.67 15.90
N ALA A 74 2.10 -24.27 17.07
CA ALA A 74 1.42 -23.94 18.32
C ALA A 74 1.71 -22.51 18.81
N ASP A 75 2.92 -22.00 18.60
CA ASP A 75 3.33 -20.65 19.02
C ASP A 75 2.74 -19.58 18.10
N ARG A 76 2.53 -19.90 16.82
CA ARG A 76 1.92 -18.99 15.84
C ARG A 76 0.49 -18.60 16.22
N VAL A 77 -0.29 -19.53 16.78
CA VAL A 77 -1.64 -19.26 17.29
C VAL A 77 -1.60 -18.20 18.39
N GLY A 78 -0.68 -18.33 19.35
CA GLY A 78 -0.51 -17.36 20.43
C GLY A 78 -0.11 -15.96 19.93
N ILE A 79 0.76 -15.89 18.92
CA ILE A 79 1.17 -14.64 18.29
C ILE A 79 -0.02 -13.97 17.60
N THR A 80 -0.78 -14.71 16.80
CA THR A 80 -1.97 -14.20 16.09
C THR A 80 -3.03 -13.69 17.08
N THR A 81 -3.31 -14.46 18.15
CA THR A 81 -4.24 -14.02 19.20
C THR A 81 -3.73 -12.76 19.91
N GLY A 82 -2.44 -12.67 20.22
CA GLY A 82 -1.83 -11.51 20.85
C GLY A 82 -1.90 -10.25 19.98
N LEU A 83 -1.66 -10.38 18.67
CA LEU A 83 -1.79 -9.27 17.72
C LEU A 83 -3.25 -8.79 17.63
N LEU A 84 -4.20 -9.71 17.45
CA LEU A 84 -5.62 -9.35 17.38
C LEU A 84 -6.12 -8.66 18.68
N GLY A 85 -5.56 -9.04 19.84
CA GLY A 85 -5.90 -8.43 21.13
C GLY A 85 -5.33 -7.01 21.34
N ARG A 86 -4.28 -6.60 20.63
CA ARG A 86 -3.63 -5.28 20.80
C ARG A 86 -4.28 -4.16 19.99
N SER A 87 -5.08 -4.50 18.97
CA SER A 87 -5.88 -3.56 18.18
C SER A 87 -5.12 -2.34 17.62
N ALA A 88 -3.80 -2.43 17.40
CA ALA A 88 -3.09 -1.40 16.65
C ALA A 88 -3.43 -1.51 15.16
N PHE A 89 -3.31 -0.39 14.44
CA PHE A 89 -3.73 -0.24 13.04
C PHE A 89 -3.22 -1.37 12.11
N ALA A 90 -1.99 -1.84 12.31
CA ALA A 90 -1.38 -2.88 11.48
C ALA A 90 -1.51 -4.30 12.05
N ASP A 91 -2.07 -4.49 13.26
CA ASP A 91 -2.02 -5.78 13.96
C ASP A 91 -2.90 -6.83 13.28
N LYS A 92 -4.07 -6.44 12.78
CA LYS A 92 -4.97 -7.35 12.06
C LYS A 92 -4.33 -7.85 10.76
N ALA A 93 -3.70 -6.94 10.01
CA ALA A 93 -2.97 -7.29 8.79
C ALA A 93 -1.78 -8.21 9.10
N MET A 94 -1.02 -7.90 10.15
CA MET A 94 0.12 -8.73 10.58
C MET A 94 -0.33 -10.11 11.05
N ALA A 95 -1.43 -10.21 11.80
CA ALA A 95 -2.02 -11.47 12.24
C ALA A 95 -2.37 -12.37 11.05
N THR A 96 -3.00 -11.82 10.00
CA THR A 96 -3.30 -12.56 8.76
C THR A 96 -2.04 -13.06 8.07
N ILE A 97 -0.96 -12.27 8.03
CA ILE A 97 0.29 -12.67 7.40
C ILE A 97 1.01 -13.75 8.23
N VAL A 98 1.08 -13.59 9.56
CA VAL A 98 1.69 -14.58 10.48
C VAL A 98 0.91 -15.89 10.49
N ASP A 99 -0.41 -15.87 10.29
CA ASP A 99 -1.21 -17.09 10.22
C ASP A 99 -0.93 -17.89 8.93
N ARG A 100 -0.71 -17.20 7.80
CA ARG A 100 -0.80 -17.83 6.47
C ARG A 100 0.50 -17.92 5.67
N PHE A 101 1.52 -17.14 6.03
CA PHE A 101 2.78 -17.16 5.30
C PHE A 101 3.65 -18.35 5.75
N ASP A 102 3.93 -19.25 4.82
CA ASP A 102 4.74 -20.46 5.07
C ASP A 102 6.21 -20.30 4.65
N GLY A 103 6.61 -19.11 4.18
CA GLY A 103 7.96 -18.86 3.65
C GLY A 103 8.03 -18.87 2.12
N SER A 104 6.99 -19.32 1.42
CA SER A 104 6.94 -19.34 -0.05
C SER A 104 6.42 -18.03 -0.65
N ALA A 105 6.85 -17.72 -1.87
CA ALA A 105 6.36 -16.54 -2.59
C ALA A 105 4.85 -16.61 -2.87
N GLU A 106 4.32 -17.82 -3.09
CA GLU A 106 2.90 -18.05 -3.41
C GLU A 106 1.98 -17.71 -2.23
N THR A 107 2.31 -18.16 -1.01
CA THR A 107 1.48 -17.85 0.16
C THR A 107 1.52 -16.37 0.52
N LEU A 108 2.62 -15.69 0.24
CA LEU A 108 2.72 -14.24 0.41
C LEU A 108 1.79 -13.48 -0.53
N LEU A 109 1.79 -13.83 -1.82
CA LEU A 109 0.91 -13.22 -2.82
C LEU A 109 -0.57 -13.44 -2.47
N ASN A 110 -0.91 -14.64 -1.99
CA ASN A 110 -2.26 -14.98 -1.53
C ASN A 110 -2.67 -14.21 -0.25
N ALA A 111 -1.75 -13.99 0.69
CA ALA A 111 -2.00 -13.20 1.89
C ALA A 111 -2.20 -11.70 1.55
N LEU A 112 -1.37 -11.14 0.68
CA LEU A 112 -1.40 -9.72 0.31
C LEU A 112 -2.63 -9.35 -0.56
N SER A 113 -3.00 -10.21 -1.51
CA SER A 113 -4.17 -9.98 -2.37
C SER A 113 -5.49 -9.89 -1.60
N ARG A 114 -5.60 -10.63 -0.48
CA ARG A 114 -6.81 -10.60 0.38
C ARG A 114 -6.77 -9.52 1.46
N ALA A 115 -5.59 -9.16 1.98
CA ALA A 115 -5.47 -8.00 2.87
C ALA A 115 -5.93 -6.69 2.20
N LYS A 116 -5.78 -6.59 0.87
CA LYS A 116 -6.32 -5.49 0.05
C LYS A 116 -7.86 -5.47 -0.03
N LEU A 117 -8.53 -6.60 0.20
CA LEU A 117 -9.99 -6.73 0.21
C LEU A 117 -10.60 -6.42 1.59
N ASP A 118 -9.86 -6.69 2.68
CA ASP A 118 -10.32 -6.47 4.05
C ASP A 118 -10.08 -5.04 4.59
N GLY A 119 -9.41 -4.19 3.79
CA GLY A 119 -9.10 -2.79 4.09
C GLY A 119 -9.97 -1.76 3.36
N LYS A 120 -11.04 -2.21 2.68
CA LYS A 120 -12.10 -1.36 2.14
C LYS A 120 -13.36 -1.49 2.98
#